data_AF-A0A1S2P3R4-F1
#
_entry.id   AF-A0A1S2P3R4-F1
#
_cell.length_a   1.000
_cell.length_b   1.000
_cell.length_c   1.000
_cell.angle_alpha   90.00
_cell.angle_beta   90.00
_cell.angle_gamma   90.00
#
_symmetry.space_group_name_H-M   'P 1'
#
loop_
_entity.id
_entity.type
_entity.pdbx_description
1 polymer ?
#
loop_
_entity_poly.entity_id
_entity_poly.type
_entity_poly.pdbx_seq_one_letter_code
_entity_poly.pdbx_strand_id
1 'polypeptide(L)' 'MDANGLTGDDGWTVATVPIESVEHAHDEFLRLGTAIEVLEPPELRARITATVTALARTYA' A
#
# COMPACT_ATOMS: atom_id res chain seq x y z
N MET A 1 -15.01 -1.90 -19.58
CA MET A 1 -15.55 -2.22 -18.24
C MET A 1 -14.35 -2.25 -17.33
N ASP A 2 -13.92 -1.06 -16.92
CA ASP A 2 -12.69 -0.84 -16.19
C ASP A 2 -13.02 -0.99 -14.70
N ALA A 3 -12.54 -2.08 -14.10
CA ALA A 3 -12.90 -2.49 -12.74
C ALA A 3 -12.10 -1.74 -11.66
N ASN A 4 -12.02 -0.41 -11.75
CA ASN A 4 -11.46 0.41 -10.68
C ASN A 4 -12.58 1.01 -9.84
N GLY A 5 -12.80 0.43 -8.66
CA GLY A 5 -13.57 1.03 -7.58
C GLY A 5 -14.84 0.29 -7.21
N LEU A 6 -14.70 -0.80 -6.47
CA LEU A 6 -15.76 -1.23 -5.55
C LEU A 6 -15.49 -0.52 -4.23
N THR A 7 -16.35 0.42 -3.86
CA THR A 7 -16.35 0.99 -2.52
C THR A 7 -16.95 -0.05 -1.58
N GLY A 8 -16.14 -0.54 -0.64
CA GLY A 8 -16.61 -1.38 0.44
C GLY A 8 -17.42 -0.57 1.45
N ASP A 9 -18.26 -1.24 2.24
CA ASP A 9 -19.12 -0.62 3.27
C ASP A 9 -18.31 0.14 4.35
N ASP A 10 -17.01 -0.17 4.45
CA ASP A 10 -16.01 0.45 5.34
C ASP A 10 -15.44 1.79 4.78
N GLY A 11 -15.93 2.27 3.64
CA GLY A 11 -15.46 3.51 3.01
C GLY A 11 -14.13 3.37 2.24
N TRP A 12 -13.57 2.16 2.17
CA TRP A 12 -12.39 1.86 1.37
C TRP A 12 -12.75 1.56 -0.08
N THR A 13 -11.89 1.97 -1.00
CA THR A 13 -12.03 1.65 -2.42
C THR A 13 -10.87 0.79 -2.87
N VAL A 14 -11.17 -0.40 -3.41
CA VAL A 14 -10.15 -1.25 -4.01
C VAL A 14 -9.92 -0.80 -5.45
N ALA A 15 -8.66 -0.51 -5.78
CA ALA A 15 -8.24 -0.10 -7.11
C ALA A 15 -6.94 -0.80 -7.51
N THR A 16 -6.85 -1.15 -8.79
CA THR A 16 -5.60 -1.65 -9.38
C THR A 16 -4.86 -0.47 -9.98
N VAL A 17 -3.66 -0.22 -9.48
CA VAL A 17 -2.79 0.88 -9.93
C VAL A 17 -1.57 0.28 -10.62
N PRO A 18 -1.27 0.66 -11.87
CA PRO A 18 -0.03 0.23 -12.51
C PRO A 18 1.18 0.84 -11.81
N ILE A 19 2.19 0.02 -11.52
CA ILE A 19 3.44 0.45 -10.91
C ILE A 19 4.60 0.29 -11.90
N GLU A 20 5.50 1.27 -11.92
CA GLU A 20 6.72 1.19 -12.74
C GLU A 20 7.71 0.17 -12.16
N SER A 21 7.79 0.09 -10.83
CA SER A 21 8.59 -0.88 -10.08
C SER A 21 8.08 -1.02 -8.65
N VAL A 22 8.37 -2.16 -8.02
CA VAL A 22 8.10 -2.37 -6.58
C VAL A 22 8.85 -1.32 -5.75
N GLU A 23 10.09 -1.00 -6.15
CA GLU A 23 10.96 0.02 -5.56
C GLU A 23 10.29 1.38 -5.46
N HIS A 24 9.86 1.92 -6.60
CA HIS A 24 9.19 3.21 -6.65
C HIS A 24 7.85 3.18 -5.89
N ALA A 25 7.04 2.13 -6.10
CA ALA A 25 5.73 2.03 -5.45
C ALA A 25 5.82 2.05 -3.93
N HIS A 26 6.87 1.45 -3.34
CA HIS A 26 7.06 1.46 -1.89
C HIS A 26 7.28 2.86 -1.33
N ASP A 27 8.12 3.68 -1.95
CA ASP A 27 8.39 5.05 -1.48
C ASP A 27 7.12 5.90 -1.56
N GLU A 28 6.41 5.83 -2.69
CA GLU A 28 5.18 6.58 -2.92
C GLU A 28 4.06 6.14 -1.96
N PHE A 29 3.89 4.84 -1.75
CA PHE A 29 2.87 4.29 -0.87
C PHE A 29 3.17 4.54 0.60
N LEU A 30 4.43 4.49 1.01
CA LEU A 30 4.80 4.78 2.40
C LEU A 30 4.46 6.22 2.80
N ARG A 31 4.55 7.18 1.86
CA ARG A 31 4.18 8.59 2.10
C ARG A 31 2.70 8.78 2.42
N LEU A 32 1.84 7.89 1.94
CA LEU A 32 0.39 7.92 2.20
C LEU A 32 0.03 7.36 3.59
N GLY A 33 0.95 6.66 4.23
CA GLY A 33 0.76 6.12 5.58
C GLY A 33 -0.45 5.18 5.66
N THR A 34 -1.32 5.42 6.65
CA THR A 34 -2.49 4.57 6.93
C THR A 34 -3.68 4.85 6.02
N ALA A 35 -3.56 5.77 5.05
CA ALA A 35 -4.62 6.05 4.08
C ALA A 35 -4.71 4.99 2.97
N ILE A 36 -3.73 4.08 2.90
CA ILE A 36 -3.71 2.98 1.94
C ILE A 36 -3.33 1.66 2.60
N GLU A 37 -3.80 0.57 2.00
CA GLU A 37 -3.30 -0.78 2.27
C GLU A 37 -2.90 -1.44 0.95
N VAL A 38 -1.69 -2.02 0.90
CA VAL A 38 -1.26 -2.81 -0.26
C VAL A 38 -1.68 -4.26 -0.08
N LEU A 39 -2.55 -4.71 -0.98
CA LEU A 39 -3.00 -6.10 -1.04
C LEU A 39 -2.04 -6.96 -1.87
N GLU A 40 -1.67 -6.49 -3.05
CA GLU A 40 -0.79 -7.15 -4.03
C GLU A 40 0.08 -6.11 -4.76
N PRO A 41 1.27 -6.50 -5.28
CA PRO A 41 1.90 -7.81 -5.16
C PRO A 41 2.43 -8.07 -3.73
N PRO A 42 2.58 -9.35 -3.32
CA PRO A 42 2.98 -9.71 -1.95
C PRO A 42 4.36 -9.19 -1.58
N GLU A 43 5.27 -9.06 -2.54
CA GLU A 43 6.61 -8.49 -2.34
C GLU A 43 6.55 -7.02 -1.90
N LEU A 44 5.70 -6.21 -2.54
CA LEU A 44 5.51 -4.81 -2.17
C LEU A 44 4.92 -4.69 -0.77
N ARG A 45 3.89 -5.49 -0.47
CA ARG A 45 3.27 -5.56 0.86
C ARG A 45 4.28 -5.93 1.96
N ALA A 46 5.13 -6.93 1.71
CA ALA A 46 6.16 -7.35 2.64
C ALA A 46 7.15 -6.21 2.92
N ARG A 47 7.55 -5.46 1.89
CA ARG A 47 8.51 -4.37 2.02
C ARG A 47 7.95 -3.18 2.80
N ILE A 48 6.68 -2.80 2.57
CA ILE A 48 5.99 -1.78 3.38
C ILE A 48 5.92 -2.21 4.83
N THR A 49 5.48 -3.45 5.09
CA THR A 49 5.35 -4.00 6.45
C THR A 49 6.68 -3.97 7.20
N ALA A 50 7.77 -4.36 6.54
CA ALA A 50 9.11 -4.32 7.11
C ALA A 50 9.53 -2.89 7.50
N THR A 51 9.32 -1.91 6.62
CA THR A 51 9.64 -0.51 6.91
C THR A 51 8.80 0.07 8.04
N VAL A 52 7.48 -0.13 8.02
CA VAL A 52 6.59 0.36 9.09
C VAL A 52 6.96 -0.28 10.43
N THR A 53 7.29 -1.57 10.45
CA THR A 53 7.75 -2.26 11.67
C THR A 53 9.07 -1.66 12.19
N ALA A 54 10.02 -1.34 11.31
CA ALA A 54 11.27 -0.72 11.70
C ALA A 54 11.06 0.70 12.25
N LEU A 55 10.18 1.49 11.63
CA LEU A 55 9.81 2.82 12.10
C LEU A 55 9.13 2.76 13.47
N ALA A 56 8.15 1.87 13.65
CA ALA A 56 7.47 1.67 14.92
C ALA A 56 8.46 1.30 16.05
N ARG A 57 9.47 0.48 15.76
CA ARG A 57 10.55 0.17 16.73
C ARG A 57 11.45 1.36 17.04
N THR A 58 11.72 2.21 16.04
CA THR A 58 12.60 3.38 16.20
C THR A 58 11.96 4.45 17.10
N TYR A 59 10.65 4.58 17.03
CA TYR A 59 9.88 5.62 17.75
C TYR A 59 9.02 5.07 18.90
N ALA A 60 9.30 3.84 19.36
CA ALA A 60 8.58 3.20 20.46
C ALA A 60 8.84 3.89 21.82
#